data_AF-A0A379SP66-F1
#
_entry.id   AF-A0A379SP66-F1
#
_cell.length_a   1.000
_cell.length_b   1.000
_cell.length_c   1.000
_cell.angle_alpha   90.00
_cell.angle_beta   90.00
_cell.angle_gamma   90.00
#
_symmetry.space_group_name_H-M   'P 1'
#
loop_
_entity.id
_entity.type
_entity.pdbx_description
1 polymer ?
#
loop_
_entity_poly.entity_id
_entity_poly.type
_entity_poly.pdbx_seq_one_letter_code
_entity_poly.pdbx_strand_id
1 'polypeptide(L)' 'MAVAGAKIGTVAGAAVGIETGPGAALTGLIGGIIFGTAGYFGADWVADHIDEN' A
#
# COMPACT_ATOMS: atom_id res chain seq x y z
N MET A 1 -3.85 -1.77 9.80
CA MET A 1 -3.29 -0.76 8.86
C MET A 1 -3.04 -1.25 7.44
N ALA A 2 -2.89 -2.56 7.21
CA ALA A 2 -2.69 -3.13 5.86
C ALA A 2 -3.71 -2.68 4.79
N VAL A 3 -5.02 -2.67 5.12
CA VAL A 3 -6.07 -2.23 4.17
C VAL A 3 -5.94 -0.75 3.82
N ALA A 4 -5.58 0.10 4.79
CA ALA A 4 -5.38 1.52 4.54
C ALA A 4 -4.14 1.76 3.66
N GLY A 5 -3.04 1.07 3.96
CA GLY A 5 -1.83 1.07 3.13
C GLY A 5 -2.12 0.60 1.70
N ALA A 6 -2.87 -0.50 1.54
CA ALA A 6 -3.24 -1.03 0.23
C ALA A 6 -4.06 -0.02 -0.58
N LYS A 7 -5.04 0.67 0.03
CA LYS A 7 -5.82 1.69 -0.67
C LYS A 7 -4.97 2.86 -1.14
N ILE A 8 -4.11 3.40 -0.26
CA ILE A 8 -3.22 4.52 -0.63
C ILE A 8 -2.26 4.08 -1.73
N GLY A 9 -1.67 2.88 -1.59
CA GLY A 9 -0.83 2.28 -2.60
C GLY A 9 -1.51 2.12 -3.94
N THR A 10 -2.76 1.67 -3.96
CA THR A 10 -3.51 1.50 -5.20
C THR A 10 -3.82 2.82 -5.87
N VAL A 11 -4.23 3.83 -5.11
CA VAL A 11 -4.53 5.16 -5.68
C VAL A 11 -3.25 5.84 -6.18
N ALA A 12 -2.18 5.82 -5.39
CA ALA A 12 -0.89 6.39 -5.77
C ALA A 12 -0.28 5.66 -6.97
N GLY A 13 -0.31 4.32 -6.95
CA GLY A 13 0.15 3.49 -8.05
C GLY A 13 -0.67 3.74 -9.32
N ALA A 14 -2.00 3.78 -9.23
CA ALA A 14 -2.86 4.04 -10.39
C ALA A 14 -2.62 5.43 -10.98
N ALA A 15 -2.34 6.44 -10.15
CA ALA A 15 -1.98 7.78 -10.61
C ALA A 15 -0.69 7.79 -11.46
N VAL A 16 0.28 6.93 -11.14
CA VAL A 16 1.53 6.78 -11.93
C VAL A 16 1.28 6.15 -13.30
N GLY A 17 0.30 5.24 -13.42
CA GLY A 17 0.01 4.52 -14.66
C GLY A 17 -1.15 5.09 -15.47
N ILE A 18 -1.77 6.18 -15.01
CA ILE A 18 -3.05 6.71 -15.53
C ILE A 18 -3.00 7.02 -17.02
N GLU A 19 -1.83 7.45 -17.52
CA GLU A 19 -1.62 7.91 -18.89
C GLU A 19 -1.87 6.83 -19.95
N THR A 20 -1.79 5.56 -19.57
CA THR A 20 -1.95 4.46 -20.52
C THR A 20 -3.32 3.81 -20.49
N GLY A 21 -4.12 4.01 -19.45
CA GLY A 21 -5.37 3.28 -19.21
C GLY A 21 -5.14 1.95 -18.49
N PRO A 22 -4.76 0.85 -19.18
CA PRO A 22 -4.43 -0.42 -18.53
C PRO A 22 -3.27 -0.33 -17.54
N GLY A 23 -2.31 0.57 -17.75
CA GLY A 23 -1.22 0.80 -16.81
C GLY A 23 -1.72 1.28 -15.45
N ALA A 24 -2.81 2.05 -15.38
CA ALA A 24 -3.41 2.50 -14.12
C ALA A 24 -3.86 1.31 -13.25
N ALA A 25 -4.41 0.27 -13.88
CA ALA A 25 -4.82 -0.94 -13.20
C ALA A 25 -3.59 -1.74 -12.71
N LEU A 26 -2.57 -1.88 -13.55
CA LEU A 26 -1.35 -2.63 -13.22
C LEU A 26 -0.53 -1.94 -12.13
N THR A 27 -0.23 -0.65 -12.29
CA THR A 27 0.55 0.11 -11.32
C THR A 27 -0.24 0.34 -10.03
N GLY A 28 -1.57 0.47 -10.10
CA GLY A 28 -2.44 0.49 -8.92
C GLY A 28 -2.46 -0.86 -8.18
N LEU A 29 -2.51 -1.99 -8.88
CA LEU A 29 -2.41 -3.30 -8.25
C LEU A 29 -1.07 -3.47 -7.54
N ILE A 30 0.04 -3.15 -8.23
CA ILE A 30 1.40 -3.25 -7.69
C ILE A 30 1.58 -2.32 -6.49
N GLY A 31 1.16 -1.06 -6.62
CA GLY A 31 1.24 -0.08 -5.52
C GLY A 31 0.42 -0.53 -4.31
N GLY A 32 -0.77 -1.11 -4.52
CA GLY A 32 -1.60 -1.65 -3.45
C GLY A 32 -0.95 -2.82 -2.72
N ILE A 33 -0.28 -3.72 -3.44
CA ILE A 33 0.46 -4.83 -2.82
C ILE A 33 1.62 -4.29 -1.99
N ILE A 34 2.42 -3.38 -2.55
CA ILE A 34 3.61 -2.83 -1.87
C ILE A 34 3.21 -2.08 -0.59
N PHE A 35 2.31 -1.10 -0.69
CA PHE A 35 1.92 -0.29 0.47
C PHE A 35 0.98 -1.03 1.41
N GLY A 36 0.21 -2.03 0.93
CA GLY A 36 -0.55 -2.93 1.80
C GLY A 36 0.37 -3.76 2.70
N THR A 37 1.44 -4.28 2.12
CA THR A 37 2.48 -5.03 2.83
C THR A 37 3.25 -4.13 3.79
N ALA A 38 3.68 -2.95 3.34
CA ALA A 38 4.35 -1.96 4.18
C ALA A 38 3.46 -1.48 5.34
N GLY A 39 2.15 -1.31 5.11
CA GLY A 39 1.19 -0.96 6.16
C GLY A 39 0.88 -2.10 7.14
N TYR A 40 1.13 -3.36 6.77
CA TYR A 40 1.03 -4.49 7.69
C TYR A 40 2.24 -4.52 8.62
N PHE A 41 3.45 -4.60 8.06
CA PHE A 41 4.69 -4.66 8.84
C PHE A 41 5.00 -3.36 9.58
N GLY A 42 4.64 -2.21 9.03
CA GLY A 42 4.81 -0.93 9.71
C GLY A 42 3.91 -0.80 10.93
N ALA A 43 2.70 -1.37 10.90
CA ALA A 43 1.85 -1.38 12.08
C ALA A 43 2.28 -2.41 13.12
N ASP A 44 2.87 -3.52 12.68
CA ASP A 44 3.51 -4.50 13.55
C ASP A 44 4.69 -3.86 14.30
N TRP A 45 5.58 -3.15 13.60
CA TRP A 45 6.70 -2.41 14.18
C TRP A 45 6.27 -1.29 15.14
N VAL A 46 5.22 -0.53 14.79
CA VAL A 46 4.66 0.50 15.69
C VAL A 46 4.00 -0.13 16.91
N ALA A 47 3.31 -1.27 16.76
CA ALA A 47 2.68 -1.96 17.88
C ALA A 47 3.72 -2.45 18.89
N ASP A 48 4.84 -3.01 18.40
CA ASP A 48 5.97 -3.45 19.22
C ASP A 48 6.61 -2.29 20.02
N HIS A 49 6.53 -1.05 19.52
CA HIS A 49 7.03 0.15 20.22
C HIS A 49 6.10 0.69 21.32
N ILE A 50 4.83 0.27 21.34
CA ILE A 50 3.81 0.79 22.27
C ILE A 50 3.50 -0.23 23.38
N ASP A 51 3.52 -1.51 23.07
CA ASP A 51 3.38 -2.60 24.04
C ASP A 51 4.19 -3.80 23.54
N GLU A 52 5.38 -3.98 24.10
CA GLU A 52 6.28 -5.10 23.82
C GLU A 52 5.77 -6.32 24.62
N ASN A 53 5.50 -7.44 23.95
CA ASN A 53 5.10 -8.69 24.62
C ASN A 53 6.27 -9.31 25.40
#